data_AF-A0A3B9F3H2-F1
#
_entry.id   AF-A0A3B9F3H2-F1
#
_cell.length_a   1.000
_cell.length_b   1.000
_cell.length_c   1.000
_cell.angle_alpha   90.00
_cell.angle_beta   90.00
_cell.angle_gamma   90.00
#
_symmetry.space_group_name_H-M   'P 1'
#
loop_
_entity.id
_entity.type
_entity.pdbx_description
1 polymer ?
#
loop_
_entity_poly.entity_id
_entity_poly.type
_entity_poly.pdbx_seq_one_letter_code
_entity_poly.pdbx_strand_id
1 'polypeptide(L)'
;VHMDEAVKQYILKIIFATRYPQKYGLSEIQDLIDFGASPRGSIDLFKASCAKALIRGNDFATPLDVASVVTEVLQHRIVLSYQAQADNISPQSIIQKILKVIKAP
;
A
#
# COMPACT_ATOMS: atom_id res chain seq x y z
N VAL A 1 -1.49 3.52 20.75
CA VAL A 1 -1.36 2.34 19.86
C VAL A 1 0.07 2.24 19.38
N HIS A 2 0.75 1.16 19.72
CA HIS A 2 2.12 0.88 19.32
C HIS A 2 2.15 0.11 17.99
N MET A 3 3.25 0.23 17.25
CA MET A 3 3.48 -0.53 16.02
C MET A 3 4.94 -0.93 15.96
N ASP A 4 5.17 -2.23 15.81
CA ASP A 4 6.51 -2.80 15.72
C ASP A 4 7.23 -2.37 14.44
N GLU A 5 8.55 -2.39 14.51
CA GLU A 5 9.40 -2.00 13.39
C GLU A 5 9.13 -2.85 12.13
N ALA A 6 8.87 -4.15 12.30
CA ALA A 6 8.53 -5.04 11.19
C ALA A 6 7.26 -4.58 10.44
N VAL A 7 6.25 -4.07 11.14
CA VAL A 7 5.00 -3.56 10.55
C VAL A 7 5.23 -2.20 9.88
N LYS A 8 6.09 -1.35 10.45
CA LYS A 8 6.50 -0.10 9.78
C LYS A 8 7.25 -0.38 8.48
N GLN A 9 8.17 -1.35 8.49
CA GLN A 9 8.88 -1.79 7.29
C GLN A 9 7.93 -2.39 6.26
N TYR A 10 6.87 -3.08 6.69
CA TYR A 10 5.80 -3.54 5.81
C TYR A 10 5.08 -2.38 5.10
N ILE A 11 4.71 -1.31 5.82
CA ILE A 11 4.13 -0.09 5.23
C ILE A 11 5.09 0.51 4.19
N LEU A 12 6.38 0.63 4.53
CA LEU A 12 7.37 1.17 3.61
C LEU A 12 7.49 0.32 2.34
N LYS A 13 7.55 -1.01 2.47
CA LYS A 13 7.60 -1.93 1.32
C LYS A 13 6.40 -1.74 0.40
N ILE A 14 5.18 -1.57 0.93
CA ILE A 14 3.98 -1.29 0.13
C ILE A 14 4.15 0.02 -0.64
N ILE A 15 4.55 1.10 0.03
CA ILE A 15 4.74 2.41 -0.61
C ILE A 15 5.80 2.34 -1.71
N PHE A 16 6.96 1.74 -1.42
CA PHE A 16 8.02 1.59 -2.41
C PHE A 16 7.64 0.65 -3.54
N ALA A 17 6.81 -0.37 -3.33
CA ALA A 17 6.27 -1.21 -4.39
C ALA A 17 5.36 -0.44 -5.36
N THR A 18 4.66 0.61 -4.91
CA THR A 18 3.93 1.50 -5.83
C THR A 18 4.86 2.38 -6.69
N ARG A 19 6.10 2.60 -6.26
CA ARG A 19 7.06 3.52 -6.92
C ARG A 19 8.10 2.80 -7.77
N TYR A 20 8.53 1.62 -7.32
CA TYR A 20 9.56 0.80 -7.96
C TYR A 20 9.11 -0.66 -8.00
N PRO A 21 7.97 -0.98 -8.63
CA PRO A 21 7.39 -2.31 -8.59
C PRO A 21 8.35 -3.40 -9.10
N GLN A 22 9.20 -3.10 -10.09
CA GLN A 22 10.23 -4.03 -10.56
C GLN A 22 11.16 -4.55 -9.44
N LYS A 23 11.52 -3.72 -8.45
CA LYS A 23 12.38 -4.11 -7.32
C LYS A 23 11.72 -5.14 -6.38
N TYR A 24 10.41 -5.30 -6.50
CA TYR A 24 9.61 -6.22 -5.69
C TYR A 24 9.07 -7.40 -6.51
N GLY A 25 9.59 -7.63 -7.72
CA GLY A 25 9.12 -8.70 -8.61
C GLY A 25 7.77 -8.41 -9.26
N LEU A 26 7.35 -7.15 -9.30
CA LEU A 26 6.07 -6.70 -9.86
C LEU A 26 6.27 -5.99 -11.22
N SER A 27 7.16 -6.53 -12.07
CA SER A 27 7.48 -5.90 -13.37
C SER A 27 6.25 -5.67 -14.26
N GLU A 28 5.23 -6.53 -14.13
CA GLU A 28 3.96 -6.47 -14.86
C GLU A 28 3.12 -5.20 -14.62
N ILE A 29 3.35 -4.48 -13.52
CA ILE A 29 2.64 -3.23 -13.22
C ILE A 29 3.53 -1.98 -13.37
N GLN A 30 4.79 -2.14 -13.78
CA GLN A 30 5.75 -1.04 -13.90
C GLN A 30 5.27 0.02 -14.90
N ASP A 31 4.82 -0.41 -16.08
CA ASP A 31 4.36 0.50 -17.15
C ASP A 31 2.90 0.95 -16.97
N LEU A 32 2.24 0.45 -15.92
CA LEU A 32 0.86 0.81 -15.58
C LEU A 32 0.78 1.98 -14.60
N ILE A 33 1.90 2.36 -13.97
CA ILE A 33 1.98 3.40 -12.94
C ILE A 33 2.92 4.50 -13.42
N ASP A 34 2.37 5.68 -13.70
CA ASP A 34 3.19 6.86 -13.99
C ASP A 34 3.82 7.42 -12.72
N PHE A 35 3.03 7.48 -11.63
CA PHE A 35 3.51 7.97 -10.33
C PHE A 35 2.93 7.17 -9.16
N GLY A 36 3.83 6.58 -8.37
CA GLY A 36 3.47 5.88 -7.13
C GLY A 36 3.17 6.81 -5.95
N ALA A 37 2.77 6.22 -4.83
CA ALA A 37 2.39 6.94 -3.63
C ALA A 37 3.59 7.72 -3.02
N SER A 38 3.34 8.97 -2.62
CA SER A 38 4.37 9.81 -1.97
C SER A 38 4.66 9.37 -0.53
N PRO A 39 5.73 9.91 0.12
CA PRO A 39 5.99 9.67 1.55
C PRO A 39 4.83 10.02 2.49
N ARG A 40 3.86 10.84 2.05
CA ARG A 40 2.65 11.10 2.85
C ARG A 40 1.79 9.83 2.99
N GLY A 41 1.83 8.94 2.00
CA GLY A 41 1.14 7.66 2.05
C GLY A 41 1.59 6.76 3.20
N SER A 42 2.89 6.74 3.55
CA SER A 42 3.36 5.94 4.69
C SER A 42 2.86 6.49 6.03
N ILE A 43 2.83 7.82 6.17
CA ILE A 43 2.31 8.50 7.37
C ILE A 43 0.82 8.21 7.55
N ASP A 44 0.05 8.31 6.48
CA ASP A 44 -1.40 8.11 6.53
C ASP A 44 -1.76 6.64 6.74
N LEU A 45 -1.00 5.70 6.14
CA LEU A 45 -1.14 4.27 6.43
C LEU A 45 -0.85 3.96 7.90
N PHE A 46 0.22 4.52 8.46
CA PHE A 46 0.56 4.34 9.87
C PHE A 46 -0.58 4.82 10.77
N LYS A 47 -1.06 6.05 10.55
CA LYS A 47 -2.16 6.64 11.32
C LYS A 47 -3.45 5.83 11.19
N ALA A 48 -3.84 5.47 9.97
CA ALA A 48 -5.05 4.71 9.71
C ALA A 48 -4.99 3.30 10.33
N SER A 49 -3.84 2.63 10.29
CA SER A 49 -3.64 1.33 10.91
C SER A 49 -3.73 1.41 12.43
N CYS A 50 -3.14 2.43 13.05
CA CYS A 50 -3.25 2.68 14.48
C CYS A 50 -4.69 3.00 14.89
N ALA A 51 -5.40 3.82 14.11
CA ALA A 51 -6.81 4.11 14.35
C ALA A 51 -7.67 2.85 14.24
N LYS A 52 -7.42 2.00 13.23
CA LYS A 52 -8.12 0.72 13.04
C LYS A 52 -7.94 -0.22 14.22
N ALA A 53 -6.70 -0.35 14.70
CA ALA A 53 -6.38 -1.15 15.88
C ALA A 53 -7.09 -0.62 17.15
N LEU A 54 -7.09 0.71 17.34
CA LEU A 54 -7.77 1.34 18.47
C LEU A 54 -9.28 1.08 18.45
N ILE A 55 -9.92 1.20 17.28
CA ILE A 55 -11.36 0.94 17.09
C ILE A 55 -11.70 -0.53 17.41
N ARG A 56 -10.77 -1.46 17.15
CA ARG A 56 -10.94 -2.88 17.53
C ARG A 56 -10.69 -3.13 19.03
N GLY A 57 -10.23 -2.14 19.79
CA GLY A 57 -9.92 -2.26 21.21
C GLY A 57 -8.48 -2.73 21.49
N ASN A 58 -7.60 -2.74 20.49
CA ASN A 58 -6.20 -3.12 20.67
C ASN A 58 -5.31 -1.88 20.85
N ASP A 59 -4.30 -2.02 21.68
CA ASP A 59 -3.24 -1.02 21.88
C ASP A 59 -2.02 -1.25 20.96
N PHE A 60 -2.08 -2.22 20.04
CA PHE A 60 -1.06 -2.49 19.02
C PHE A 60 -1.67 -2.69 17.63
N ALA A 61 -0.95 -2.23 16.60
CA ALA A 61 -1.34 -2.41 15.20
C ALA A 61 -0.66 -3.63 14.57
N THR A 62 -1.42 -4.39 13.80
CA THR A 62 -1.00 -5.62 13.13
C THR A 62 -0.85 -5.41 11.62
N PRO A 63 -0.17 -6.31 10.88
CA PRO A 63 -0.16 -6.28 9.42
C PRO A 63 -1.57 -6.34 8.79
N LEU A 64 -2.52 -7.00 9.45
CA LEU A 64 -3.92 -7.03 9.02
C LEU A 64 -4.58 -5.66 9.09
N ASP A 65 -4.26 -4.85 10.10
CA ASP A 65 -4.76 -3.48 10.21
C ASP A 65 -4.28 -2.63 9.04
N VAL A 66 -3.00 -2.77 8.67
CA VAL A 66 -2.42 -2.14 7.48
C VAL A 66 -3.15 -2.60 6.24
N ALA A 67 -3.23 -3.90 5.97
CA ALA A 67 -3.88 -4.44 4.78
C ALA A 67 -5.34 -3.99 4.65
N SER A 68 -6.06 -3.82 5.77
CA SER A 68 -7.46 -3.39 5.78
C SER A 68 -7.70 -1.93 5.37
N VAL A 69 -6.68 -1.07 5.48
CA VAL A 69 -6.79 0.37 5.16
C VAL A 69 -6.01 0.77 3.92
N VAL A 70 -5.16 -0.12 3.39
CA VAL A 70 -4.24 0.21 2.28
C VAL A 70 -4.97 0.72 1.04
N THR A 71 -6.07 0.08 0.63
CA THR A 71 -6.82 0.49 -0.56
C THR A 71 -7.36 1.91 -0.42
N GLU A 72 -8.05 2.22 0.67
CA GLU A 72 -8.65 3.55 0.89
C GLU A 72 -7.59 4.66 0.99
N VAL A 73 -6.43 4.36 1.58
CA VAL A 73 -5.35 5.34 1.71
C VAL A 73 -4.63 5.58 0.39
N LEU A 74 -4.45 4.56 -0.45
CA LEU A 74 -3.59 4.62 -1.64
C LEU A 74 -4.31 4.76 -2.97
N GLN A 75 -5.59 4.40 -3.10
CA GLN A 75 -6.28 4.35 -4.40
C GLN A 75 -6.27 5.68 -5.17
N HIS A 76 -6.29 6.82 -4.46
CA HIS A 76 -6.22 8.15 -5.05
C HIS A 76 -4.81 8.73 -5.10
N ARG A 77 -3.79 7.94 -4.75
CA ARG A 77 -2.39 8.35 -4.65
C ARG A 77 -1.49 7.63 -5.66
N ILE A 78 -2.07 6.80 -6.51
CA ILE A 78 -1.40 6.10 -7.60
C ILE A 78 -1.94 6.71 -8.89
N VAL A 79 -1.05 7.34 -9.67
CA VAL A 79 -1.37 7.85 -11.00
C VAL A 79 -1.10 6.73 -11.99
N LEU A 80 -2.15 6.31 -12.69
CA LEU A 80 -2.06 5.28 -13.71
C LEU A 80 -1.65 5.88 -15.05
N SER A 81 -0.92 5.08 -15.84
CA SER A 81 -0.56 5.45 -17.20
C SER A 81 -1.77 5.49 -18.12
N TYR A 82 -1.65 6.19 -19.26
CA TYR A 82 -2.71 6.24 -20.27
C TYR A 82 -3.09 4.83 -20.77
N GLN A 83 -2.11 3.95 -20.95
CA GLN A 83 -2.33 2.56 -21.34
C GLN A 83 -3.17 1.82 -20.30
N ALA A 84 -2.84 1.96 -19.01
CA ALA A 84 -3.59 1.33 -17.93
C ALA A 84 -5.04 1.83 -17.88
N GLN A 85 -5.28 3.12 -18.14
CA GLN A 85 -6.63 3.66 -18.23
C GLN A 85 -7.40 3.11 -19.44
N ALA A 86 -6.75 3.01 -20.61
CA ALA A 86 -7.35 2.42 -21.81
C ALA A 86 -7.74 0.95 -21.58
N ASP A 87 -6.93 0.21 -20.82
CA ASP A 87 -7.17 -1.19 -20.44
C ASP A 87 -8.15 -1.33 -19.26
N ASN A 88 -8.79 -0.24 -18.81
CA ASN A 88 -9.71 -0.20 -17.66
C ASN A 88 -9.11 -0.75 -16.35
N ILE A 89 -7.81 -0.61 -16.18
CA ILE A 89 -7.11 -1.02 -14.96
C ILE A 89 -7.39 0.01 -13.87
N SER A 90 -7.76 -0.49 -12.69
CA SER A 90 -8.07 0.37 -11.54
C SER A 90 -6.90 0.45 -10.56
N PRO A 91 -6.71 1.56 -9.82
CA PRO A 91 -5.71 1.63 -8.76
C PRO A 91 -5.87 0.53 -7.70
N GLN A 92 -7.12 0.13 -7.41
CA GLN A 92 -7.42 -0.95 -6.48
C GLN A 92 -6.84 -2.29 -6.96
N SER A 93 -6.90 -2.59 -8.26
CA SER A 93 -6.32 -3.81 -8.83
C SER A 93 -4.80 -3.85 -8.68
N ILE A 94 -4.12 -2.72 -8.87
CA ILE A 94 -2.68 -2.56 -8.66
C ILE A 94 -2.32 -2.79 -7.19
N ILE A 95 -3.08 -2.19 -6.28
CA ILE A 95 -2.90 -2.35 -4.83
C ILE A 95 -3.06 -3.81 -4.41
N GLN A 96 -4.06 -4.51 -4.95
CA GLN A 96 -4.26 -5.93 -4.67
C GLN A 96 -3.09 -6.79 -5.15
N LYS A 97 -2.52 -6.50 -6.33
CA LYS A 97 -1.31 -7.18 -6.82
C LYS A 97 -0.12 -6.97 -5.89
N ILE A 98 0.08 -5.73 -5.41
CA ILE A 98 1.13 -5.40 -4.45
C ILE A 98 0.95 -6.19 -3.15
N LEU A 99 -0.26 -6.21 -2.58
CA LEU A 99 -0.55 -6.92 -1.33
C LEU A 99 -0.36 -8.45 -1.44
N LYS A 100 -0.55 -9.04 -2.63
CA LYS A 100 -0.28 -10.46 -2.87
C LYS A 100 1.20 -10.80 -2.86
N VAL A 101 2.06 -9.87 -3.28
CA VAL A 101 3.51 -10.11 -3.42
C VAL A 101 4.28 -9.69 -2.16
N ILE A 102 3.90 -8.57 -1.55
CA ILE A 102 4.54 -8.10 -0.32
C ILE A 102 4.01 -8.91 0.86
N LYS A 103 4.82 -9.87 1.33
CA LYS A 103 4.48 -10.69 2.50
C LYS A 103 4.41 -9.84 3.77
N ALA A 104 3.36 -10.07 4.55
CA ALA A 104 3.28 -9.59 5.92
C ALA A 104 4.41 -10.22 6.77
N PRO A 105 4.97 -9.48 7.74
CA PRO A 105 5.95 -10.00 8.69
C PRO A 105 5.35 -10.99 9.67
#